data_AF-A0A2M8BVG9-F1
#
_entry.id   AF-A0A2M8BVG9-F1
#
_cell.length_a   1.000
_cell.length_b   1.000
_cell.length_c   1.000
_cell.angle_alpha   90.00
_cell.angle_beta   90.00
_cell.angle_gamma   90.00
#
_symmetry.space_group_name_H-M   'P 1'
#
loop_
_entity.id
_entity.type
_entity.pdbx_description
1 polymer ?
#
loop_
_entity_poly.entity_id
_entity_poly.type
_entity_poly.pdbx_seq_one_letter_code
_entity_poly.pdbx_strand_id
1 'polypeptide(L)'
;MTTVLKADRVRQIFLDSLYNDGEDTSSHVKAEGITTNAVGFNPDRLNSHKAEIEAMLDELPDEFKKSGGGGMSFLNACNDKHGNQWTNFHQTMEQLFQLGIAIGKVECLLPREIWSALPGGMPYYVVN
;
A
#
# COMPACT_ATOMS: atom_id res chain seq x y z
N MET A 1 11.58 19.37 -8.44
CA MET A 1 11.34 17.92 -8.56
C MET A 1 9.86 17.70 -8.40
N THR A 2 9.21 17.03 -9.35
CA THR A 2 7.78 16.72 -9.26
C THR A 2 7.65 15.47 -8.37
N THR A 3 7.02 15.59 -7.21
CA THR A 3 6.78 14.44 -6.32
C THR A 3 5.75 13.52 -6.97
N VAL A 4 6.11 12.25 -7.20
CA VAL A 4 5.20 11.24 -7.78
C VAL A 4 4.25 10.71 -6.71
N LEU A 5 4.76 10.50 -5.49
CA LEU A 5 3.98 10.05 -4.35
C LEU A 5 3.28 11.21 -3.64
N LYS A 6 1.96 11.25 -3.72
CA LYS A 6 1.11 12.29 -3.11
C LYS A 6 -0.07 11.66 -2.39
N ALA A 7 -0.29 12.07 -1.13
CA ALA A 7 -1.35 11.53 -0.26
C ALA A 7 -2.74 11.56 -0.92
N ASP A 8 -3.14 12.70 -1.49
CA ASP A 8 -4.46 12.85 -2.12
C ASP A 8 -4.64 11.92 -3.31
N ARG A 9 -3.56 11.67 -4.08
CA ARG A 9 -3.63 10.80 -5.25
C ARG A 9 -3.73 9.33 -4.86
N VAL A 10 -2.99 8.90 -3.82
CA VAL A 10 -3.16 7.54 -3.26
C VAL A 10 -4.63 7.32 -2.85
N ARG A 11 -5.22 8.30 -2.15
CA ARG A 11 -6.62 8.23 -1.72
C ARG A 11 -7.59 8.15 -2.90
N GLN A 12 -7.37 8.94 -3.94
CA GLN A 12 -8.20 8.92 -5.14
C GLN A 12 -8.15 7.55 -5.81
N ILE A 13 -6.95 7.04 -6.11
CA ILE A 13 -6.77 5.71 -6.74
C ILE A 13 -7.41 4.62 -5.88
N PHE A 14 -7.24 4.69 -4.56
CA PHE A 14 -7.83 3.72 -3.66
C PHE A 14 -9.35 3.68 -3.80
N LEU A 15 -10.02 4.83 -3.77
CA LEU A 15 -11.48 4.93 -3.91
C LEU A 15 -11.95 4.57 -5.32
N ASP A 16 -11.25 5.05 -6.35
CA ASP A 16 -11.55 4.76 -7.76
C ASP A 16 -11.44 3.26 -8.06
N SER A 17 -10.60 2.53 -7.31
CA SER A 17 -10.42 1.08 -7.43
C SER A 17 -11.49 0.26 -6.71
N LEU A 18 -12.40 0.87 -5.96
CA LEU A 18 -13.50 0.16 -5.28
C LEU A 18 -14.68 -0.07 -6.22
N TYR A 19 -15.58 -0.95 -5.78
CA TYR A 19 -16.90 -1.11 -6.38
C TYR A 19 -17.82 0.05 -5.96
N ASN A 20 -18.79 0.36 -6.83
CA ASN A 20 -19.91 1.21 -6.46
C ASN A 20 -21.02 0.41 -5.78
N ASP A 21 -21.89 1.12 -5.07
CA ASP A 21 -23.08 0.53 -4.47
C ASP A 21 -23.96 -0.18 -5.51
N GLY A 22 -24.30 -1.44 -5.24
CA GLY A 22 -25.15 -2.27 -6.11
C GLY A 22 -24.42 -3.05 -7.20
N GLU A 23 -23.09 -2.93 -7.30
CA GLU A 23 -22.29 -3.78 -8.20
C GLU A 23 -22.09 -5.20 -7.65
N ASP A 24 -21.91 -6.18 -8.54
CA ASP A 24 -21.51 -7.54 -8.15
C ASP A 24 -20.03 -7.57 -7.74
N THR A 25 -19.77 -7.93 -6.48
CA THR A 25 -18.44 -7.96 -5.85
C THR A 25 -17.83 -9.36 -5.77
N SER A 26 -18.43 -10.36 -6.41
CA SER A 26 -17.97 -11.75 -6.37
C SER A 26 -16.55 -11.94 -6.93
N SER A 27 -16.11 -11.06 -7.84
CA SER A 27 -14.80 -11.07 -8.49
C SER A 27 -13.72 -10.21 -7.82
N HIS A 28 -13.96 -9.74 -6.58
CA HIS A 28 -13.07 -8.79 -5.94
C HIS A 28 -11.64 -9.33 -5.75
N VAL A 29 -10.67 -8.43 -5.92
CA VAL A 29 -9.28 -8.68 -5.52
C VAL A 29 -9.13 -8.27 -4.06
N LYS A 30 -8.83 -9.24 -3.19
CA LYS A 30 -8.70 -9.03 -1.76
C LYS A 30 -7.31 -8.52 -1.40
N ALA A 31 -7.22 -7.46 -0.59
CA ALA A 31 -5.99 -7.01 0.06
C ALA A 31 -6.19 -6.87 1.57
N GLU A 32 -5.29 -7.45 2.36
CA GLU A 32 -5.35 -7.36 3.82
C GLU A 32 -4.94 -5.95 4.28
N GLY A 33 -5.66 -5.41 5.26
CA GLY A 33 -5.34 -4.13 5.90
C GLY A 33 -4.71 -4.30 7.28
N ILE A 34 -4.33 -3.21 7.93
CA ILE A 34 -3.95 -3.18 9.34
C ILE A 34 -5.20 -3.01 10.20
N THR A 35 -6.00 -1.97 9.91
CA THR A 35 -7.19 -1.59 10.69
C THR A 35 -8.43 -2.35 10.27
N THR A 36 -8.51 -2.70 8.99
CA THR A 36 -9.60 -3.49 8.42
C THR A 36 -9.07 -4.87 8.02
N ASN A 37 -9.83 -5.94 8.29
CA ASN A 37 -9.39 -7.30 7.96
C ASN A 37 -8.99 -7.44 6.49
N ALA A 38 -9.80 -6.90 5.57
CA ALA A 38 -9.45 -6.80 4.16
C ALA A 38 -10.32 -5.76 3.42
N VAL A 39 -9.84 -5.34 2.27
CA VAL A 39 -10.55 -4.54 1.28
C VAL A 39 -10.70 -5.37 0.00
N GLY A 40 -11.87 -5.30 -0.64
CA GLY A 40 -12.13 -5.91 -1.94
C GLY A 40 -12.12 -4.85 -3.03
N PHE A 41 -11.14 -4.93 -3.94
CA PHE A 41 -11.03 -4.02 -5.07
C PHE A 41 -11.71 -4.57 -6.32
N ASN A 42 -12.25 -3.68 -7.14
CA ASN A 42 -12.71 -4.00 -8.48
C ASN A 42 -11.48 -4.26 -9.36
N PRO A 43 -11.36 -5.45 -9.99
CA PRO A 43 -10.16 -5.84 -10.72
C PRO A 43 -9.85 -4.93 -11.92
N ASP A 44 -10.86 -4.51 -12.67
CA ASP A 44 -10.67 -3.69 -13.87
C ASP A 44 -10.22 -2.26 -13.50
N ARG A 45 -10.85 -1.66 -12.47
CA ARG A 45 -10.48 -0.32 -12.00
C ARG A 45 -9.12 -0.32 -11.31
N LEU A 46 -8.82 -1.34 -10.51
CA LEU A 46 -7.51 -1.50 -9.92
C LEU A 46 -6.42 -1.61 -11.00
N ASN A 47 -6.67 -2.42 -12.03
CA ASN A 47 -5.69 -2.64 -13.10
C ASN A 47 -5.48 -1.39 -13.97
N SER A 48 -6.48 -0.51 -14.11
CA SER A 48 -6.32 0.76 -14.84
C SER A 48 -5.33 1.72 -14.17
N HIS A 49 -5.12 1.57 -12.85
CA HIS A 49 -4.16 2.36 -12.07
C HIS A 49 -2.83 1.64 -11.79
N LYS A 50 -2.65 0.41 -12.27
CA LYS A 50 -1.51 -0.44 -11.89
C LYS A 50 -0.14 0.23 -12.05
N ALA A 51 0.12 0.83 -13.21
CA ALA A 51 1.40 1.49 -13.48
C ALA A 51 1.66 2.70 -12.56
N GLU A 52 0.59 3.41 -12.18
CA GLU A 52 0.68 4.55 -11.28
C GLU A 52 0.94 4.09 -9.83
N ILE A 53 0.30 3.00 -9.40
CA ILE A 53 0.55 2.36 -8.10
C ILE A 53 2.00 1.88 -8.02
N GLU A 54 2.51 1.21 -9.06
CA GLU A 54 3.91 0.78 -9.13
C GLU A 54 4.88 1.96 -9.01
N ALA A 55 4.63 3.05 -9.76
CA ALA A 55 5.46 4.25 -9.67
C ALA A 55 5.43 4.89 -8.28
N MET A 56 4.27 4.91 -7.60
CA MET A 56 4.16 5.40 -6.21
C MET A 56 4.91 4.51 -5.22
N LEU A 57 4.84 3.19 -5.37
CA LEU A 57 5.60 2.26 -4.54
C LEU A 57 7.11 2.44 -4.75
N ASP A 58 7.56 2.78 -5.96
CA ASP A 58 8.95 3.10 -6.30
C ASP A 58 9.49 4.38 -5.70
N GLU A 59 8.63 5.21 -5.12
CA GLU A 59 9.04 6.37 -4.33
C GLU A 59 9.22 6.06 -2.84
N LEU A 60 8.82 4.87 -2.35
CA LEU A 60 9.12 4.46 -0.98
C LEU A 60 10.63 4.27 -0.78
N PRO A 61 11.15 4.41 0.46
CA PRO A 61 12.56 4.19 0.77
C PRO A 61 13.10 2.87 0.23
N ASP A 62 14.37 2.87 -0.21
CA ASP A 62 14.99 1.72 -0.87
C ASP A 62 15.01 0.47 0.04
N GLU A 63 14.95 0.63 1.36
CA GLU A 63 14.84 -0.47 2.33
C GLU A 63 13.57 -1.30 2.15
N PHE A 64 12.47 -0.72 1.67
CA PHE A 64 11.26 -1.46 1.31
C PHE A 64 11.47 -2.37 0.10
N LYS A 65 12.49 -2.12 -0.74
CA LYS A 65 12.74 -2.88 -1.96
C LYS A 65 13.48 -4.17 -1.64
N LYS A 66 13.13 -5.22 -2.37
CA LYS A 66 13.81 -6.52 -2.26
C LYS A 66 15.34 -6.44 -2.45
N SER A 67 15.80 -5.55 -3.33
CA SER A 67 17.22 -5.33 -3.61
C SER A 67 17.93 -4.34 -2.66
N GLY A 68 17.18 -3.52 -1.92
CA GLY A 68 17.75 -2.48 -1.05
C GLY A 68 17.91 -2.96 0.40
N GLY A 69 16.80 -3.36 1.04
CA GLY A 69 16.79 -3.84 2.43
C GLY A 69 16.06 -5.17 2.64
N GLY A 70 15.34 -5.66 1.63
CA GLY A 70 14.50 -6.86 1.76
C GLY A 70 13.15 -6.62 2.45
N GLY A 71 12.85 -5.36 2.79
CA GLY A 71 11.61 -4.92 3.42
C GLY A 71 11.85 -4.06 4.66
N MET A 72 10.85 -3.26 5.01
CA MET A 72 10.95 -2.27 6.10
C MET A 72 9.64 -2.17 6.89
N SER A 73 9.74 -1.65 8.13
CA SER A 73 8.55 -1.40 8.96
C SER A 73 7.63 -0.37 8.30
N PHE A 74 6.33 -0.66 8.30
CA PHE A 74 5.25 0.25 7.91
C PHE A 74 5.42 1.67 8.46
N LEU A 75 5.89 1.80 9.71
CA LEU A 75 6.09 3.10 10.38
C LEU A 75 7.04 4.05 9.64
N ASN A 76 7.93 3.53 8.78
CA ASN A 76 8.87 4.34 8.01
C ASN A 76 8.33 4.77 6.65
N ALA A 77 7.16 4.29 6.24
CA ALA A 77 6.59 4.62 4.93
C ALA A 77 5.97 6.02 4.87
N CYS A 78 6.04 6.84 5.92
CA CYS A 78 5.58 8.24 5.89
C CYS A 78 6.53 9.16 5.12
N ASN A 79 7.79 8.74 4.94
CA ASN A 79 8.79 9.41 4.12
C ASN A 79 8.96 8.71 2.76
N ASP A 80 9.27 9.47 1.72
CA ASP A 80 9.71 8.96 0.43
C ASP A 80 11.24 8.69 0.43
N LYS A 81 11.76 8.08 -0.63
CA LYS A 81 13.20 7.80 -0.82
C LYS A 81 14.08 9.06 -0.90
N HIS A 82 13.46 10.23 -1.04
CA HIS A 82 14.15 11.52 -1.06
C HIS A 82 14.18 12.19 0.33
N GLY A 83 13.59 11.54 1.35
CA GLY A 83 13.51 12.05 2.71
C GLY A 83 12.38 13.06 2.93
N ASN A 84 11.45 13.21 1.99
CA ASN A 84 10.28 14.06 2.16
C ASN A 84 9.15 13.28 2.82
N GLN A 85 8.50 13.89 3.80
CA GLN A 85 7.27 13.35 4.34
C GLN A 85 6.12 13.60 3.33
N TRP A 86 5.59 12.54 2.73
CA TRP A 86 4.56 12.64 1.68
C TRP A 86 3.12 12.54 2.21
N THR A 87 2.97 12.12 3.47
CA THR A 87 1.69 12.06 4.18
C THR A 87 1.86 12.21 5.70
N ASN A 88 0.81 12.72 6.35
CA ASN A 88 0.71 12.81 7.80
C ASN A 88 -0.21 11.71 8.41
N PHE A 89 -0.77 10.83 7.58
CA PHE A 89 -1.79 9.87 7.99
C PHE A 89 -1.37 8.44 7.67
N HIS A 90 -1.28 7.60 8.71
CA HIS A 90 -1.02 6.16 8.55
C HIS A 90 -2.08 5.48 7.69
N GLN A 91 -3.34 5.91 7.74
CA GLN A 91 -4.40 5.37 6.88
C GLN A 91 -4.04 5.51 5.39
N THR A 92 -3.41 6.61 4.97
CA THR A 92 -3.01 6.79 3.57
C THR A 92 -1.83 5.90 3.19
N MET A 93 -0.91 5.64 4.13
CA MET A 93 0.15 4.65 3.93
C MET A 93 -0.44 3.23 3.79
N GLU A 94 -1.40 2.88 4.66
CA GLU A 94 -2.10 1.59 4.63
C GLU A 94 -2.79 1.38 3.27
N GLN A 95 -3.48 2.41 2.76
CA GLN A 95 -4.11 2.38 1.44
C GLN A 95 -3.10 2.10 0.31
N LEU A 96 -1.91 2.70 0.34
CA LEU A 96 -0.87 2.43 -0.66
C LEU A 96 -0.40 0.97 -0.59
N PHE A 97 -0.18 0.43 0.61
CA PHE A 97 0.20 -0.98 0.76
C PHE A 97 -0.92 -1.92 0.36
N GLN A 98 -2.18 -1.62 0.64
CA GLN A 98 -3.33 -2.42 0.19
C GLN A 98 -3.44 -2.44 -1.33
N LEU A 99 -3.26 -1.29 -2.00
CA LEU A 99 -3.18 -1.24 -3.46
C LEU A 99 -2.02 -2.10 -3.98
N GLY A 100 -0.84 -1.99 -3.37
CA GLY A 100 0.33 -2.79 -3.72
C GLY A 100 0.13 -4.29 -3.53
N ILE A 101 -0.52 -4.71 -2.44
CA ILE A 101 -0.86 -6.12 -2.16
C ILE A 101 -1.84 -6.61 -3.22
N ALA A 102 -2.87 -5.82 -3.52
CA ALA A 102 -3.90 -6.18 -4.51
C ALA A 102 -3.30 -6.40 -5.91
N ILE A 103 -2.32 -5.60 -6.34
CA ILE A 103 -1.65 -5.77 -7.63
C ILE A 103 -0.49 -6.78 -7.59
N GLY A 104 -0.26 -7.45 -6.45
CA GLY A 104 0.80 -8.45 -6.27
C GLY A 104 2.22 -7.89 -6.18
N LYS A 105 2.36 -6.60 -5.87
CA LYS A 105 3.64 -5.88 -5.79
C LYS A 105 4.15 -5.67 -4.37
N VAL A 106 3.31 -5.90 -3.36
CA VAL A 106 3.68 -5.81 -1.96
C VAL A 106 3.39 -7.13 -1.27
N GLU A 107 4.29 -7.54 -0.40
CA GLU A 107 4.13 -8.69 0.49
C GLU A 107 4.29 -8.25 1.95
N CYS A 108 3.42 -8.72 2.84
CA CYS A 108 3.59 -8.60 4.28
C CYS A 108 4.52 -9.70 4.76
N LEU A 109 5.69 -9.33 5.28
CA LEU A 109 6.76 -10.28 5.61
C LEU A 109 6.43 -11.18 6.81
N LEU A 110 5.48 -10.75 7.65
CA LEU A 110 5.22 -11.33 8.94
C LEU A 110 3.71 -11.46 9.18
N PRO A 111 3.23 -12.61 9.72
CA PRO A 111 1.81 -12.81 9.99
C PRO A 111 1.30 -11.87 11.08
N ARG A 112 -0.01 -11.58 11.06
CA ARG A 112 -0.64 -10.58 11.94
C ARG A 112 -0.44 -10.86 13.42
N GLU A 113 -0.45 -12.14 13.81
CA GLU A 113 -0.37 -12.60 15.19
C GLU A 113 0.92 -12.14 15.89
N ILE A 114 1.98 -11.87 15.13
CA ILE A 114 3.27 -11.45 15.69
C ILE A 114 3.48 -9.93 15.67
N TRP A 115 2.57 -9.16 15.06
CA TRP A 115 2.76 -7.71 14.94
C TRP A 115 2.84 -7.01 16.30
N SER A 116 2.14 -7.49 17.33
CA SER A 116 2.19 -6.92 18.68
C SER A 116 3.58 -6.96 19.34
N ALA A 117 4.46 -7.84 18.88
CA ALA A 117 5.86 -7.91 19.32
C ALA A 117 6.80 -7.02 18.49
N LEU A 118 6.32 -6.43 17.39
CA LEU A 118 7.09 -5.54 16.51
C LEU A 118 6.99 -4.08 16.97
N PRO A 119 7.94 -3.21 16.56
CA PRO A 119 7.88 -1.79 16.87
C PRO A 119 6.52 -1.17 16.49
N GLY A 120 5.87 -0.55 17.48
CA GLY A 120 4.56 0.09 17.34
C GLY A 120 3.39 -0.85 17.02
N GLY A 121 3.57 -2.17 17.11
CA GLY A 121 2.50 -3.11 16.76
C GLY A 121 2.23 -3.23 15.26
N MET A 122 3.18 -2.82 14.40
CA MET A 122 2.97 -2.60 12.97
C MET A 122 3.68 -3.64 12.08
N PRO A 123 3.12 -3.94 10.90
CA PRO A 123 3.71 -4.86 9.93
C PRO A 123 5.02 -4.37 9.32
N TYR A 124 5.71 -5.31 8.69
CA TYR A 124 6.84 -5.07 7.80
C TYR A 124 6.45 -5.52 6.39
N TYR A 125 6.77 -4.68 5.41
CA TYR A 125 6.41 -4.91 4.01
C TYR A 125 7.65 -4.93 3.13
N VAL A 126 7.58 -5.71 2.05
CA VAL A 126 8.54 -5.67 0.94
C VAL A 126 7.82 -5.37 -0.37
N VAL A 127 8.46 -4.58 -1.23
CA VAL A 127 8.00 -4.28 -2.59
C VAL A 127 8.82 -5.10 -3.60
N ASN A 128 8.12 -5.75 -4.54
CA ASN A 128 8.65 -6.73 -5.51
C ASN A 128 8.83 -6.23 -6.95
#